data_AF-A0A5E4CC90-F1
#
_entry.id   AF-A0A5E4CC90-F1
#
_cell.length_a   1.000
_cell.length_b   1.000
_cell.length_c   1.000
_cell.angle_alpha   90.00
_cell.angle_beta   90.00
_cell.angle_gamma   90.00
#
_symmetry.space_group_name_H-M   'P 1'
#
loop_
_entity.id
_entity.type
_entity.pdbx_description
1 polymer ?
#
loop_
_entity_poly.entity_id
_entity_poly.type
_entity_poly.pdbx_seq_one_letter_code
_entity_poly.pdbx_strand_id
1 'polypeptide(L)'
;ISTFPLENAPIGHNRQYNMVPFWPPVTNTEMFVTAPDNLGYAYEVQWPSRDFSISEIVTIAVIAALLLVAVVFVGASCLIRARNKMDEANQPLLTDQYQHYADEYEKIQNPNQSRV
;
A
#
# COMPACT_ATOMS: atom_id res chain seq x y z
N ILE A 1 19.47 -9.73 15.59
CA ILE A 1 20.00 -9.72 16.98
C ILE A 1 19.32 -10.85 17.75
N SER A 2 20.06 -11.74 18.41
CA SER A 2 19.46 -12.79 19.24
C SER A 2 19.22 -12.24 20.65
N THR A 3 18.03 -12.50 21.20
CA THR A 3 17.54 -11.98 22.49
C THR A 3 18.22 -12.65 23.70
N PHE A 4 18.91 -13.77 23.51
CA PHE A 4 19.57 -14.49 24.59
C PHE A 4 20.93 -13.85 24.93
N PRO A 5 21.12 -13.11 26.03
CA PRO A 5 22.28 -12.22 26.20
C PRO A 5 23.64 -12.94 26.30
N LEU A 6 24.68 -12.28 25.80
CA LEU A 6 26.08 -12.71 25.94
C LEU A 6 26.62 -12.45 27.36
N GLU A 7 26.16 -11.36 27.98
CA GLU A 7 26.62 -10.84 29.26
C GLU A 7 25.45 -10.17 30.01
N ASN A 8 25.67 -9.87 31.30
CA ASN A 8 24.69 -9.21 32.18
C ASN A 8 23.40 -10.01 32.45
N ALA A 9 23.35 -11.29 32.12
CA ALA A 9 22.34 -12.20 32.68
C ALA A 9 22.70 -12.52 34.14
N PRO A 10 21.74 -13.02 34.95
CA PRO A 10 22.05 -13.65 36.22
C PRO A 10 23.13 -14.73 36.07
N ILE A 11 23.92 -14.94 37.11
CA ILE A 11 25.03 -15.91 37.11
C ILE A 11 24.54 -17.29 36.64
N GLY A 12 25.26 -17.90 35.69
CA GLY A 12 24.87 -19.17 35.07
C GLY A 12 24.05 -19.07 33.78
N HIS A 13 23.42 -17.92 33.50
CA HIS A 13 22.48 -17.76 32.39
C HIS A 13 23.03 -17.03 31.17
N ASN A 14 24.30 -16.63 31.16
CA ASN A 14 24.92 -16.05 29.96
C ASN A 14 24.96 -17.11 28.85
N ARG A 15 24.78 -16.68 27.60
CA ARG A 15 24.75 -17.58 26.42
C ARG A 15 25.97 -18.50 26.30
N GLN A 16 27.16 -18.03 26.67
CA GLN A 16 28.42 -18.80 26.65
C GLN A 16 28.73 -19.51 27.97
N TYR A 17 27.88 -19.42 28.97
CA TYR A 17 28.13 -20.08 30.25
C TYR A 17 27.99 -21.60 30.11
N ASN A 18 28.92 -22.35 30.70
CA ASN A 18 28.82 -23.81 30.81
C ASN A 18 27.72 -24.17 31.80
N MET A 19 26.70 -24.90 31.35
CA MET A 19 25.60 -25.30 32.20
C MET A 19 26.12 -26.19 33.33
N VAL A 20 25.96 -25.74 34.56
CA VAL A 20 26.37 -26.47 35.77
C VAL A 20 25.22 -27.39 36.18
N PRO A 21 25.48 -28.63 36.64
CA PRO A 21 26.79 -29.26 36.89
C PRO A 21 27.22 -30.29 35.83
N PHE A 22 27.00 -30.02 34.54
CA PHE A 22 27.28 -31.02 33.49
C PHE A 22 28.78 -31.21 33.19
N TRP A 23 29.16 -32.44 32.83
CA TRP A 23 30.51 -32.82 32.39
C TRP A 23 30.43 -33.83 31.21
N PRO A 24 31.18 -33.64 30.10
CA PRO A 24 32.09 -32.52 29.83
C PRO A 24 31.34 -31.17 29.79
N PRO A 25 32.04 -30.03 29.89
CA PRO A 25 31.38 -28.73 29.88
C PRO A 25 30.55 -28.52 28.60
N VAL A 26 29.28 -28.18 28.77
CA VAL A 26 28.33 -27.89 27.66
C VAL A 26 27.78 -26.48 27.86
N THR A 27 27.85 -25.65 26.84
CA THR A 27 27.34 -24.27 26.91
C THR A 27 25.83 -24.19 26.67
N ASN A 28 25.17 -23.13 27.16
CA ASN A 28 23.77 -22.86 26.81
C ASN A 28 23.54 -22.75 25.29
N THR A 29 24.54 -22.31 24.53
CA THR A 29 24.46 -22.16 23.05
C THR A 29 24.32 -23.49 22.34
N GLU A 30 25.00 -24.53 22.82
CA GLU A 30 24.95 -25.86 22.20
C GLU A 30 23.56 -26.50 22.27
N MET A 31 22.76 -26.11 23.26
CA MET A 31 21.37 -26.58 23.42
C MET A 31 20.35 -25.66 22.76
N PHE A 32 20.75 -24.51 22.23
CA PHE A 32 19.85 -23.54 21.60
C PHE A 32 19.66 -23.83 20.10
N VAL A 33 19.31 -25.08 19.78
CA VAL A 33 19.18 -25.63 18.42
C VAL A 33 17.88 -26.43 18.28
N THR A 34 17.43 -26.69 17.05
CA THR A 34 16.26 -27.54 16.83
C THR A 34 16.59 -28.99 17.21
N ALA A 35 15.83 -29.54 18.16
CA ALA A 35 16.07 -30.89 18.65
C ALA A 35 16.01 -31.99 17.56
N PRO A 36 15.06 -31.95 16.60
CA PRO A 36 14.98 -33.00 15.57
C PRO A 36 16.24 -33.13 14.72
N ASP A 37 16.84 -32.00 14.32
CA ASP A 37 17.98 -32.01 13.39
C ASP A 37 19.33 -32.10 14.10
N ASN A 38 19.42 -31.64 15.36
CA ASN A 38 20.70 -31.45 16.05
C ASN A 38 20.89 -32.31 17.30
N LEU A 39 19.80 -32.74 17.95
CA LEU A 39 19.84 -33.46 19.22
C LEU A 39 19.31 -34.90 19.13
N GLY A 40 18.81 -35.31 17.96
CA GLY A 40 18.41 -36.70 17.69
C GLY A 40 17.08 -37.11 18.33
N TYR A 41 16.27 -36.14 18.77
CA TYR A 41 14.94 -36.42 19.32
C TYR A 41 13.91 -35.39 18.85
N ALA A 42 12.64 -35.82 18.80
CA ALA A 42 11.50 -34.98 18.44
C ALA A 42 10.34 -35.26 19.39
N TYR A 43 9.45 -34.28 19.52
CA TYR A 43 8.20 -34.43 20.25
C TYR A 43 7.06 -34.67 19.28
N GLU A 44 6.29 -35.75 19.51
CA GLU A 44 5.01 -35.97 18.84
C GLU A 44 3.94 -35.11 19.53
N VAL A 45 3.88 -33.84 19.16
CA VAL A 45 2.96 -32.86 19.73
C VAL A 45 2.32 -32.02 18.65
N GLN A 46 1.04 -31.72 18.84
CA GLN A 46 0.30 -30.75 18.04
C GLN A 46 0.10 -29.50 18.88
N TRP A 47 0.60 -28.37 18.41
CA TRP A 47 0.35 -27.09 19.05
C TRP A 47 -1.10 -26.65 18.77
N PRO A 48 -1.80 -26.03 19.74
CA PRO A 48 -3.13 -25.51 19.49
C PRO A 48 -3.05 -24.43 18.40
N SER A 49 -3.69 -24.68 17.26
CA SER A 49 -3.89 -23.66 16.25
C SER A 49 -5.05 -22.76 16.67
N ARG A 50 -4.88 -21.44 16.54
CA ARG A 50 -6.02 -20.53 16.56
C ARG A 50 -6.69 -20.63 15.21
N ASP A 51 -7.80 -21.35 15.15
CA ASP A 51 -8.65 -21.33 13.97
C ASP A 51 -9.23 -19.92 13.79
N PHE A 52 -9.24 -19.43 12.55
CA PHE A 52 -9.92 -18.18 12.25
C PHE A 52 -11.42 -18.37 12.46
N SER A 53 -12.04 -17.47 13.22
CA SER A 53 -13.50 -17.48 13.35
C SER A 53 -14.16 -17.17 12.00
N ILE A 54 -15.37 -17.67 11.77
CA ILE A 54 -16.12 -17.41 10.52
C ILE A 54 -16.23 -15.90 10.26
N SER A 55 -16.43 -15.09 11.32
CA SER A 55 -16.46 -13.64 11.21
C SER A 55 -15.12 -13.04 10.78
N GLU A 56 -13.99 -13.54 11.27
CA GLU A 56 -12.65 -13.09 10.88
C GLU A 56 -12.35 -13.44 9.40
N ILE A 57 -12.78 -14.63 8.95
CA ILE A 57 -12.65 -15.00 7.54
C ILE A 57 -13.50 -14.08 6.66
N VAL A 58 -14.75 -13.82 7.06
CA VAL A 58 -15.67 -12.94 6.31
C VAL A 58 -15.15 -11.50 6.28
N THR A 59 -14.62 -10.96 7.37
CA THR A 59 -14.06 -9.60 7.39
C THR A 59 -12.85 -9.47 6.48
N ILE A 60 -11.92 -10.44 6.51
CA ILE A 60 -10.75 -10.47 5.62
C ILE A 60 -11.22 -10.53 4.16
N ALA A 61 -12.19 -11.37 3.83
CA ALA A 61 -12.73 -11.49 2.47
C ALA A 61 -13.38 -10.18 1.98
N VAL A 62 -14.20 -9.54 2.83
CA VAL A 62 -14.85 -8.26 2.48
C VAL A 62 -13.80 -7.16 2.28
N ILE A 63 -12.81 -7.04 3.17
CA ILE A 63 -11.75 -6.04 3.03
C ILE A 63 -10.95 -6.28 1.75
N ALA A 64 -10.58 -7.53 1.46
CA ALA A 64 -9.86 -7.87 0.24
C ALA A 64 -10.67 -7.52 -1.03
N ALA A 65 -11.97 -7.80 -1.04
CA ALA A 65 -12.85 -7.45 -2.16
C ALA A 65 -12.97 -5.93 -2.36
N LEU A 66 -13.14 -5.17 -1.26
CA LEU A 66 -13.20 -3.71 -1.32
C LEU A 66 -11.90 -3.09 -1.83
N LEU A 67 -10.75 -3.62 -1.40
CA LEU A 67 -9.44 -3.17 -1.90
C LEU A 67 -9.27 -3.46 -3.40
N LEU A 68 -9.71 -4.64 -3.87
CA LEU A 68 -9.68 -4.98 -5.29
C LEU A 68 -10.52 -3.99 -6.11
N VAL A 69 -11.76 -3.73 -5.68
CA VAL A 69 -12.64 -2.76 -6.34
C VAL A 69 -12.02 -1.37 -6.37
N ALA A 70 -11.43 -0.92 -5.25
CA ALA A 70 -10.74 0.36 -5.19
C ALA A 70 -9.57 0.45 -6.18
N VAL A 71 -8.74 -0.59 -6.28
CA VAL A 71 -7.63 -0.66 -7.24
C VAL A 71 -8.12 -0.59 -8.68
N VAL A 72 -9.19 -1.33 -9.01
CA VAL A 72 -9.79 -1.30 -10.36
C VAL A 72 -10.33 0.09 -10.70
N PHE A 73 -11.02 0.73 -9.74
CA PHE A 73 -11.58 2.06 -9.95
C PHE A 73 -10.49 3.12 -10.14
N VAL A 74 -9.43 3.08 -9.33
CA VAL A 74 -8.26 3.95 -9.48
C VAL A 74 -7.57 3.71 -10.82
N GLY A 75 -7.35 2.44 -11.19
CA GLY A 75 -6.76 2.08 -12.49
C GLY A 75 -7.58 2.58 -13.68
N ALA A 76 -8.89 2.36 -13.67
CA ALA A 76 -9.80 2.84 -14.71
C ALA A 76 -9.82 4.37 -14.77
N SER A 77 -9.89 5.05 -13.63
CA SER A 77 -9.86 6.52 -13.56
C SER A 77 -8.55 7.09 -14.08
N CYS A 78 -7.41 6.48 -13.75
CA CYS A 78 -6.09 6.85 -14.28
C CYS A 78 -6.03 6.66 -15.80
N LEU A 79 -6.53 5.54 -16.32
CA LEU A 79 -6.57 5.27 -17.77
C LEU A 79 -7.45 6.27 -18.52
N ILE A 80 -8.66 6.56 -18.03
CA ILE A 80 -9.57 7.53 -18.64
C ILE A 80 -8.93 8.93 -18.63
N ARG A 81 -8.35 9.34 -17.49
CA ARG A 81 -7.70 10.66 -17.39
C ARG A 81 -6.48 10.77 -18.30
N ALA A 82 -5.69 9.70 -18.46
CA ALA A 82 -4.57 9.68 -19.39
C ALA A 82 -5.04 9.83 -20.84
N ARG A 83 -6.12 9.12 -21.22
CA ARG A 83 -6.73 9.21 -22.54
C ARG A 83 -7.31 10.60 -22.81
N ASN A 84 -8.10 11.16 -21.90
CA ASN A 84 -8.66 12.50 -22.04
C ASN A 84 -7.57 13.57 -22.15
N LYS A 85 -6.45 13.44 -21.42
CA LYS A 85 -5.31 14.37 -21.56
C LYS A 85 -4.68 14.31 -22.96
N MET A 86 -4.65 13.13 -23.58
CA MET A 86 -4.19 12.97 -24.96
C MET A 86 -5.21 13.54 -25.95
N ASP A 87 -6.51 13.33 -25.72
CA ASP A 87 -7.58 13.89 -26.55
C ASP A 87 -7.65 15.43 -26.46
N GLU A 88 -7.38 16.01 -25.29
CA GLU A 88 -7.31 17.47 -25.10
C GLU A 88 -6.10 18.09 -25.83
N ALA A 89 -4.97 17.38 -25.89
CA ALA A 89 -3.84 17.78 -26.73
C ALA A 89 -4.13 17.66 -28.24
N ASN A 90 -5.14 16.88 -28.62
CA ASN A 90 -5.60 16.69 -30.00
C ASN A 90 -6.79 17.60 -30.37
N GLN A 91 -7.26 18.49 -29.47
CA GLN A 91 -8.29 19.46 -29.83
C GLN A 91 -7.72 20.44 -30.88
N PRO A 92 -8.37 20.58 -32.05
CA PRO A 92 -7.93 21.56 -33.03
C PRO A 92 -8.10 22.96 -32.43
N LEU A 93 -7.02 23.74 -32.38
CA LEU A 93 -6.94 25.10 -31.83
C LEU A 93 -7.74 26.15 -32.63
N LEU A 94 -8.92 25.80 -33.15
CA LEU A 94 -9.75 26.63 -34.04
C LEU A 94 -11.03 27.13 -33.36
N THR A 95 -10.98 27.36 -32.05
CA THR A 95 -12.06 28.09 -31.35
C THR A 95 -11.66 29.55 -31.17
N ASP A 96 -11.18 30.20 -32.22
CA ASP A 96 -11.12 31.66 -32.27
C ASP A 96 -12.53 32.17 -32.59
N GLN A 97 -13.16 32.68 -31.55
CA GLN A 97 -14.39 33.45 -31.58
C GLN A 97 -14.16 34.72 -32.42
N TYR A 98 -14.43 34.66 -33.72
CA TYR A 98 -14.53 35.86 -34.56
C TYR A 98 -15.71 36.71 -34.04
N GLN A 99 -15.43 37.69 -33.19
CA GLN A 99 -16.37 38.78 -32.94
C GLN A 99 -16.56 39.56 -34.24
N HIS A 100 -17.79 39.53 -34.73
CA HIS A 100 -18.22 40.23 -35.92
C HIS A 100 -18.22 41.74 -35.64
N TYR A 101 -17.15 42.44 -36.04
CA TYR A 101 -17.12 43.90 -36.11
C TYR A 101 -17.97 44.35 -37.30
N ALA A 102 -19.26 44.60 -37.08
CA ALA A 102 -20.13 45.11 -38.15
C ALA A 102 -21.26 46.05 -37.70
N ASP A 103 -21.30 46.51 -36.44
CA ASP A 103 -22.45 47.31 -35.94
C ASP A 103 -22.11 48.78 -35.62
N GLU A 104 -20.94 49.30 -35.98
CA GLU A 104 -20.55 50.69 -35.63
C GLU A 104 -20.75 51.75 -36.72
N TYR A 105 -21.21 51.41 -37.93
CA TYR A 105 -21.36 52.38 -39.03
C TYR A 105 -22.79 52.86 -39.31
N GLU A 106 -23.84 52.34 -38.65
CA GLU A 106 -25.22 52.81 -38.92
C GLU A 106 -25.68 54.04 -38.10
N LYS A 107 -24.86 54.57 -37.17
CA LYS A 107 -25.31 55.67 -36.29
C LYS A 107 -24.90 57.09 -36.70
N ILE A 108 -24.31 57.29 -37.88
CA ILE A 108 -23.84 58.63 -38.29
C ILE A 108 -24.16 58.91 -39.76
N GLN A 109 -25.44 59.15 -40.07
CA GLN A 109 -25.89 60.18 -41.04
C GLN A 109 -27.40 60.08 -41.27
N ASN A 110 -28.19 60.88 -40.55
CA ASN A 110 -29.27 61.65 -41.18
C ASN A 110 -29.80 62.77 -40.25
N PRO A 111 -29.25 63.99 -40.29
CA PRO A 111 -29.96 65.19 -39.89
C PRO A 111 -30.57 65.83 -41.14
N ASN A 112 -31.91 65.85 -41.20
CA ASN A 112 -32.80 66.80 -41.87
C ASN A 112 -33.92 66.10 -42.64
N GLN A 113 -35.09 65.95 -42.02
CA GLN A 113 -36.33 66.16 -42.75
C GLN A 113 -37.41 66.77 -41.85
N SER A 114 -37.57 68.07 -42.04
CA SER A 114 -38.55 68.98 -41.45
C SER A 114 -39.85 69.03 -42.25
N ARG A 115 -40.99 69.15 -41.54
CA ARG A 115 -42.32 69.69 -41.97
C ARG A 115 -42.99 68.91 -43.12
N VAL A 116 -44.26 68.51 -43.04
CA VAL A 116 -45.49 69.28 -42.81
C VAL A 116 -46.57 68.33 -42.26
#